data_AF-A0A7V9VTJ9-F1
#
_entry.id   AF-A0A7V9VTJ9-F1
#
_cell.length_a   1.000
_cell.length_b   1.000
_cell.length_c   1.000
_cell.angle_alpha   90.00
_cell.angle_beta   90.00
_cell.angle_gamma   90.00
#
_symmetry.space_group_name_H-M   'P 1'
#
loop_
_entity.id
_entity.type
_entity.pdbx_description
1 polymer ?
#
loop_
_entity_poly.entity_id
_entity_poly.type
_entity_poly.pdbx_seq_one_letter_code
_entity_poly.pdbx_strand_id
1 'polypeptide(L)'
;VALESGETKMLQFGLGWRDFAFYDVVANGWIMDAGEYEISIGASAADIRLAARVTLLSSHQAAVAIDRKTPFAKALQHPVARERLQPALDGMRERFGDGEGSETMMLFMSDTPLSKFPIMGALTEDQLEELIAAANTE
;
A
#
# COMPACT_ATOMS: atom_id res chain seq x y z
N VAL A 1 -17.48 -25.91 23.25
CA VAL A 1 -17.39 -27.29 22.71
C VAL A 1 -17.76 -28.24 23.82
N ALA A 2 -18.73 -29.12 23.62
CA ALA A 2 -19.12 -30.11 24.63
C ALA A 2 -18.22 -31.36 24.52
N LEU A 3 -17.77 -31.85 25.67
CA LEU A 3 -16.95 -33.05 25.83
C LEU A 3 -17.56 -33.93 26.90
N GLU A 4 -17.58 -35.24 26.66
CA GLU A 4 -17.85 -36.24 27.71
C GLU A 4 -16.63 -36.40 28.63
N SER A 5 -16.84 -37.05 29.79
CA SER A 5 -15.75 -37.33 30.72
C SER A 5 -14.63 -38.14 30.06
N GLY A 6 -13.43 -37.55 30.00
CA GLY A 6 -12.25 -38.16 29.37
C GLY A 6 -12.17 -37.99 27.85
N GLU A 7 -13.16 -37.38 27.21
CA GLU A 7 -13.14 -37.11 25.77
C GLU A 7 -12.16 -35.98 25.43
N THR A 8 -11.48 -36.10 24.29
CA THR A 8 -10.62 -35.05 23.72
C THR A 8 -11.05 -34.77 22.28
N LYS A 9 -11.14 -33.49 21.91
CA LYS A 9 -11.41 -33.05 20.54
C LYS A 9 -10.34 -32.08 20.05
N MET A 10 -10.03 -32.17 18.77
CA MET A 10 -9.18 -31.21 18.07
C MET A 10 -10.05 -30.07 17.53
N LEU A 11 -9.58 -28.84 17.72
CA LEU A 11 -10.16 -27.64 17.11
C LEU A 11 -9.20 -27.07 16.09
N GLN A 12 -9.75 -26.51 15.03
CA GLN A 12 -9.00 -25.82 13.99
C GLN A 12 -9.58 -24.43 13.81
N PHE A 13 -8.70 -23.44 13.73
CA PHE A 13 -9.05 -22.04 13.51
C PHE A 13 -8.32 -21.58 12.24
N GLY A 14 -9.09 -21.08 11.27
CA GLY A 14 -8.51 -20.41 10.11
C GLY A 14 -8.28 -18.95 10.46
N LEU A 15 -7.05 -18.47 10.31
CA LEU A 15 -6.71 -17.05 10.41
C LEU A 15 -6.38 -16.53 9.02
N GLY A 16 -7.13 -15.53 8.57
CA GLY A 16 -6.90 -14.82 7.32
C GLY A 16 -6.14 -13.51 7.55
N TRP A 17 -5.79 -12.84 6.45
CA TRP A 17 -5.15 -11.52 6.48
C TRP A 17 -5.86 -10.53 7.41
N ARG A 18 -7.19 -10.56 7.41
CA ARG A 18 -8.03 -9.61 8.16
C ARG A 18 -7.88 -9.73 9.67
N ASP A 19 -7.55 -10.91 10.19
CA ASP A 19 -7.35 -11.16 11.63
C ASP A 19 -6.07 -10.52 12.16
N PHE A 20 -5.14 -10.18 11.26
CA PHE A 20 -3.89 -9.47 11.55
C PHE A 20 -3.94 -8.00 11.13
N ALA A 21 -5.00 -7.58 10.43
CA ALA A 21 -5.11 -6.23 9.88
C ALA A 21 -5.72 -5.23 10.88
N PHE A 22 -5.21 -4.01 10.88
CA PHE A 22 -5.76 -2.84 11.57
C PHE A 22 -6.25 -1.79 10.57
N TYR A 23 -7.12 -0.90 11.02
CA TYR A 23 -7.64 0.16 10.16
C TYR A 23 -6.69 1.37 10.21
N ASP A 24 -6.14 1.74 9.07
CA ASP A 24 -5.32 2.93 8.90
C ASP A 24 -6.22 4.08 8.40
N VAL A 25 -6.32 5.14 9.21
CA VAL A 25 -7.14 6.32 8.91
C VAL A 25 -6.59 7.17 7.77
N VAL A 26 -5.29 7.12 7.51
CA VAL A 26 -4.62 7.83 6.41
C VAL A 26 -4.84 7.08 5.10
N ALA A 27 -4.74 5.76 5.12
CA ALA A 27 -5.05 4.91 3.97
C ALA A 27 -6.57 4.75 3.75
N ASN A 28 -7.39 5.11 4.74
CA ASN A 28 -8.85 4.92 4.75
C ASN A 28 -9.23 3.45 4.49
N GLY A 29 -8.44 2.51 5.02
CA GLY A 29 -8.52 1.09 4.69
C GLY A 29 -7.92 0.18 5.75
N TRP A 30 -8.12 -1.12 5.59
CA TRP A 30 -7.50 -2.13 6.44
C TRP A 30 -6.11 -2.46 5.89
N ILE A 31 -5.09 -2.43 6.75
CA ILE A 31 -3.71 -2.77 6.41
C ILE A 31 -3.13 -3.75 7.43
N MET A 32 -2.08 -4.47 7.06
CA MET A 32 -1.38 -5.41 7.94
C MET A 32 0.12 -5.17 7.83
N ASP A 33 0.79 -5.01 8.96
CA ASP A 33 2.24 -4.84 8.98
C ASP A 33 2.96 -6.18 8.83
N ALA A 34 4.12 -6.16 8.17
CA ALA A 34 5.05 -7.27 8.22
C ALA A 34 5.63 -7.37 9.63
N GLY A 35 5.80 -8.58 10.15
CA GLY A 35 6.41 -8.77 11.46
C GLY A 35 6.10 -10.10 12.10
N GLU A 36 6.57 -10.25 13.33
CA GLU A 36 6.28 -11.38 14.19
C GLU A 36 5.00 -11.11 14.99
N TYR A 37 4.04 -12.03 14.89
CA TYR A 37 2.80 -12.00 15.64
C TYR A 37 2.73 -13.22 16.55
N GLU A 38 2.28 -13.04 17.79
CA GLU A 38 2.03 -14.13 18.72
C GLU A 38 0.55 -14.48 18.76
N ILE A 39 0.24 -15.75 18.49
CA ILE A 39 -1.09 -16.33 18.59
C ILE A 39 -1.18 -17.04 19.93
N SER A 40 -2.05 -16.55 20.81
CA SER A 40 -2.30 -17.12 22.14
C SER A 40 -3.61 -17.91 22.18
N ILE A 41 -3.59 -19.11 22.76
CA ILE A 41 -4.78 -19.93 23.00
C ILE A 41 -4.93 -20.15 24.50
N GLY A 42 -6.13 -19.85 25.02
CA GLY A 42 -6.43 -19.90 26.43
C GLY A 42 -7.89 -20.19 26.72
N ALA A 43 -8.21 -20.47 27.97
CA ALA A 43 -9.61 -20.56 28.43
C ALA A 43 -10.23 -19.16 28.62
N SER A 44 -9.38 -18.14 28.78
CA SER A 44 -9.74 -16.72 28.78
C SER A 44 -8.53 -15.88 28.38
N ALA A 45 -8.73 -14.58 28.12
CA ALA A 45 -7.61 -13.66 27.87
C ALA A 45 -6.61 -13.55 29.05
N ALA A 46 -7.02 -13.93 30.26
CA ALA A 46 -6.17 -13.97 31.45
C ALA A 46 -5.60 -15.37 31.76
N ASP A 47 -6.07 -16.43 31.09
CA ASP A 47 -5.63 -17.82 31.27
C ASP A 47 -5.18 -18.39 29.91
N ILE A 48 -3.97 -18.00 29.49
CA ILE A 48 -3.31 -18.45 28.26
C ILE A 48 -2.51 -19.72 28.54
N ARG A 49 -2.73 -20.75 27.72
CA ARG A 49 -2.15 -22.10 27.92
C ARG A 49 -1.22 -22.53 26.79
N LEU A 50 -1.37 -21.95 25.60
CA LEU A 50 -0.49 -22.16 24.46
C LEU A 50 -0.20 -20.82 23.79
N ALA A 51 1.00 -20.67 23.26
CA ALA A 51 1.39 -19.54 22.43
C ALA A 51 2.24 -20.06 21.26
N ALA A 52 2.08 -19.45 20.09
CA ALA A 52 2.87 -19.73 18.90
C ALA A 52 3.16 -18.43 18.17
N ARG A 53 4.33 -18.34 17.52
CA ARG A 53 4.71 -17.16 16.75
C ARG A 53 4.68 -17.45 15.28
N VAL A 54 4.21 -16.47 14.51
CA VAL A 54 4.19 -16.50 13.06
C VAL A 54 4.82 -15.23 12.53
N THR A 55 5.67 -15.38 11.51
CA THR A 55 6.23 -14.23 10.80
C THR A 55 5.38 -13.99 9.57
N LEU A 56 4.68 -12.86 9.57
CA LEU A 56 3.90 -12.43 8.43
C LEU A 56 4.75 -11.51 7.57
N LEU A 57 4.74 -11.81 6.27
CA LEU A 57 5.25 -10.88 5.27
C LEU A 57 4.10 -9.93 4.94
N SER A 58 4.38 -8.63 4.90
CA SER A 58 3.40 -7.68 4.40
C SER A 58 3.09 -8.04 2.95
N SER A 59 1.82 -8.36 2.68
CA SER A 59 1.28 -8.38 1.33
C SER A 59 0.87 -6.97 0.86
N HIS A 60 0.88 -6.00 1.77
CA HIS A 60 0.44 -4.63 1.54
C HIS A 60 1.69 -3.76 1.39
N GLN A 61 2.21 -3.66 0.16
CA GLN A 61 2.81 -2.38 -0.23
C GLN A 61 1.68 -1.38 -0.04
N ALA A 62 1.74 -0.56 1.01
CA ALA A 62 0.78 0.50 1.22
C ALA A 62 0.71 1.32 -0.07
N ALA A 63 -0.28 1.02 -0.89
CA ALA A 63 -0.75 1.87 -1.96
C ALA A 63 -1.32 3.08 -1.23
N VAL A 64 -0.44 4.02 -0.84
CA VAL A 64 -0.87 5.29 -0.28
C VAL A 64 -1.85 5.84 -1.30
N ALA A 65 -3.11 6.01 -0.90
CA ALA A 65 -4.15 6.51 -1.78
C ALA A 65 -3.62 7.77 -2.48
N ILE A 66 -3.58 7.72 -3.81
CA ILE A 66 -3.10 8.83 -4.63
C ILE A 66 -4.29 9.74 -4.91
N ASP A 67 -4.09 11.03 -4.70
CA ASP A 67 -5.06 12.06 -5.03
C ASP A 67 -4.41 13.18 -5.86
N ARG A 68 -5.23 14.16 -6.27
CA ARG A 68 -4.78 15.30 -7.08
C ARG A 68 -3.71 16.18 -6.41
N LYS A 69 -3.59 16.10 -5.08
CA LYS A 69 -2.65 16.89 -4.26
C LYS A 69 -1.38 16.11 -3.97
N THR A 70 -1.37 14.81 -4.24
CA THR A 70 -0.23 13.94 -4.02
C THR A 70 0.97 14.46 -4.81
N PRO A 71 2.14 14.66 -4.16
CA PRO A 71 3.36 15.05 -4.85
C PRO A 71 3.78 13.99 -5.85
N PHE A 72 4.32 14.40 -6.99
CA PHE A 72 4.77 13.49 -8.05
C PHE A 72 5.75 12.43 -7.55
N ALA A 73 6.74 12.82 -6.73
CA ALA A 73 7.71 11.87 -6.17
C ALA A 73 7.07 10.82 -5.27
N LYS A 74 5.97 11.17 -4.58
CA LYS A 74 5.19 10.23 -3.77
C LYS A 74 4.37 9.30 -4.65
N ALA A 75 3.78 9.81 -5.74
CA ALA A 75 3.04 9.00 -6.70
C ALA A 75 3.93 7.93 -7.37
N LEU A 76 5.20 8.23 -7.65
CA LEU A 76 6.15 7.27 -8.24
C LEU A 76 6.53 6.10 -7.31
N GLN A 77 6.20 6.17 -6.03
CA GLN A 77 6.41 5.06 -5.09
C GLN A 77 5.29 4.00 -5.20
N HIS A 78 4.16 4.35 -5.82
CA HIS A 78 3.04 3.44 -6.04
C HIS A 78 3.25 2.64 -7.34
N PRO A 79 3.16 1.29 -7.34
CA PRO A 79 3.45 0.46 -8.50
C PRO A 79 2.62 0.83 -9.74
N VAL A 80 1.29 0.92 -9.58
CA VAL A 80 0.36 1.27 -10.66
C VAL A 80 0.61 2.68 -11.20
N ALA A 81 0.72 3.70 -10.32
CA ALA A 81 0.97 5.06 -10.78
C ALA A 81 2.35 5.22 -11.42
N ARG A 82 3.38 4.52 -10.92
CA ARG A 82 4.71 4.51 -11.54
C ARG A 82 4.66 3.97 -12.97
N GLU A 83 3.98 2.85 -13.19
CA GLU A 83 3.79 2.28 -14.53
C GLU A 83 3.09 3.28 -15.47
N ARG A 84 2.03 3.94 -14.99
CA ARG A 84 1.26 4.92 -15.77
C ARG A 84 2.01 6.22 -16.06
N LEU A 85 2.91 6.64 -15.17
CA LEU A 85 3.72 7.86 -15.33
C LEU A 85 5.02 7.63 -16.10
N GLN A 86 5.42 6.37 -16.32
CA GLN A 86 6.67 6.03 -17.00
C GLN A 86 6.80 6.65 -18.41
N PRO A 87 5.77 6.64 -19.28
CA PRO A 87 5.87 7.25 -20.60
C PRO A 87 6.12 8.77 -20.56
N ALA A 88 5.56 9.46 -19.55
CA ALA A 88 5.77 10.90 -19.37
C ALA A 88 7.21 11.19 -18.90
N LEU A 89 7.77 10.34 -18.03
CA LEU A 89 9.17 10.41 -17.62
C LEU A 89 10.12 10.18 -18.80
N ASP A 90 9.83 9.17 -19.61
CA ASP A 90 10.66 8.82 -20.77
C ASP A 90 10.66 9.97 -21.80
N GLY A 91 9.48 10.51 -22.13
CA GLY A 91 9.37 11.66 -23.04
C GLY A 91 10.04 12.93 -22.51
N MET A 92 10.14 13.10 -21.19
CA MET A 92 10.90 14.20 -20.59
C MET A 92 12.41 13.98 -20.73
N ARG A 93 12.90 12.77 -20.46
CA ARG A 93 14.32 12.42 -20.63
C ARG A 93 14.77 12.57 -22.09
N GLU A 94 13.92 12.22 -23.05
CA GLU A 94 14.22 12.43 -24.48
C GLU A 94 14.34 13.92 -24.85
N ARG A 95 13.52 14.80 -24.25
CA ARG A 95 13.52 16.24 -24.55
C ARG A 95 14.64 17.03 -23.88
N PHE A 96 15.01 16.63 -22.66
CA PHE A 96 15.94 17.40 -21.82
C PHE A 96 17.30 16.71 -21.62
N GLY A 97 17.46 15.46 -22.06
CA GLY A 97 18.67 14.66 -21.86
C GLY A 97 18.89 14.25 -20.40
N ASP A 98 20.03 13.61 -20.12
CA ASP A 98 20.44 13.16 -18.77
C ASP A 98 21.44 14.15 -18.10
N GLY A 99 21.41 15.43 -18.48
CA GLY A 99 22.31 16.46 -17.93
C GLY A 99 21.79 17.10 -16.62
N GLU A 100 22.61 17.95 -15.99
CA GLU A 100 22.26 18.67 -14.74
C GLU A 100 20.92 19.45 -14.82
N GLY A 101 20.56 19.95 -16.01
CA GLY A 101 19.29 20.63 -16.24
C GLY A 101 18.06 19.70 -16.08
N SER A 102 18.21 18.42 -16.42
CA SER A 102 17.17 17.40 -16.27
C SER A 102 16.98 16.97 -14.82
N GLU A 103 18.08 16.81 -14.08
CA GLU A 103 18.06 16.50 -12.65
C GLU A 103 17.45 17.65 -11.83
N THR A 104 17.84 18.88 -12.15
CA THR A 104 17.25 20.08 -11.55
C THR A 104 15.76 20.18 -11.83
N MET A 105 15.32 19.89 -13.06
CA MET A 105 13.89 19.85 -13.42
C MET A 105 13.13 18.77 -12.64
N MET A 106 13.68 17.56 -12.54
CA MET A 106 13.12 16.45 -11.76
C MET A 106 12.97 16.80 -10.28
N LEU A 107 13.93 17.51 -9.70
CA LEU A 107 13.86 18.03 -8.33
C LEU A 107 12.68 19.00 -8.17
N PHE A 108 12.49 19.95 -9.08
CA PHE A 108 11.35 20.86 -9.04
C PHE A 108 10.00 20.14 -9.22
N MET A 109 9.96 19.08 -10.03
CA MET A 109 8.75 18.32 -10.27
C MET A 109 8.39 17.38 -9.12
N SER A 110 9.36 16.97 -8.30
CA SER A 110 9.16 16.00 -7.22
C SER A 110 8.09 16.42 -6.21
N ASP A 111 8.10 17.69 -5.81
CA ASP A 111 7.10 18.27 -4.88
C ASP A 111 5.87 18.84 -5.59
N THR A 112 5.85 18.82 -6.93
CA THR A 112 4.72 19.34 -7.71
C THR A 112 3.52 18.40 -7.57
N PRO A 113 2.33 18.90 -7.19
CA PRO A 113 1.12 18.09 -7.10
C PRO A 113 0.67 17.57 -8.48
N LEU A 114 0.13 16.35 -8.53
CA LEU A 114 -0.37 15.73 -9.77
C LEU A 114 -1.37 16.61 -10.55
N SER A 115 -2.19 17.41 -9.86
CA SER A 115 -3.11 18.37 -10.49
C SER A 115 -2.47 19.43 -11.40
N LYS A 116 -1.15 19.64 -11.33
CA LYS A 116 -0.43 20.61 -12.17
C LYS A 116 0.04 20.00 -13.49
N PHE A 117 0.13 18.67 -13.60
CA PHE A 117 0.64 17.99 -14.78
C PHE A 117 -0.28 18.12 -16.00
N PRO A 118 -1.62 18.16 -15.87
CA PRO A 118 -2.49 18.53 -16.98
C PRO A 118 -2.25 19.95 -17.50
N ILE A 119 -2.01 20.89 -16.60
CA ILE A 119 -1.75 22.30 -16.94
C ILE A 119 -0.42 22.45 -17.68
N MET A 120 0.57 21.65 -17.30
CA MET A 120 1.89 21.61 -17.96
C MET A 120 1.87 20.86 -19.30
N GLY A 121 0.73 20.27 -19.68
CA GLY A 121 0.59 19.46 -20.89
C GLY A 121 1.30 18.11 -20.82
N ALA A 122 1.64 17.64 -19.61
CA ALA A 122 2.29 16.35 -19.39
C ALA A 122 1.30 15.19 -19.31
N LEU A 123 0.05 15.47 -18.93
CA LEU A 123 -1.07 14.53 -18.88
C LEU A 123 -2.33 15.22 -19.43
N THR A 124 -3.35 14.46 -19.80
CA THR A 124 -4.72 15.00 -19.92
C THR A 124 -5.45 14.92 -18.58
N GLU A 125 -6.58 15.62 -18.48
CA GLU A 125 -7.43 15.54 -17.30
C GLU A 125 -7.98 14.11 -17.09
N ASP A 126 -8.43 13.47 -18.18
CA ASP A 126 -8.89 12.08 -18.17
C ASP A 126 -7.79 11.10 -17.73
N GLN A 127 -6.55 11.31 -18.18
CA GLN A 127 -5.40 10.50 -17.77
C GLN A 127 -5.08 10.63 -16.28
N LEU A 128 -5.27 11.83 -15.71
CA LEU A 128 -5.10 12.05 -14.28
C LEU A 128 -6.20 11.33 -13.49
N GLU A 129 -7.45 11.41 -13.93
CA GLU A 129 -8.57 10.71 -13.29
C GLU A 129 -8.41 9.19 -13.37
N GLU A 130 -8.04 8.65 -14.53
CA GLU A 130 -7.75 7.23 -14.71
C GLU A 130 -6.58 6.76 -13.84
N LEU A 131 -5.51 7.55 -13.73
CA LEU A 131 -4.38 7.23 -12.86
C LEU A 131 -4.81 7.15 -11.40
N ILE A 132 -5.58 8.13 -10.92
CA ILE A 132 -6.09 8.17 -9.54
C ILE A 132 -7.04 6.99 -9.30
N ALA A 133 -7.95 6.71 -10.24
CA ALA A 133 -8.87 5.59 -10.13
C ALA A 133 -8.11 4.25 -10.09
N ALA A 134 -7.21 4.02 -11.06
CA ALA A 134 -6.46 2.77 -11.18
C ALA A 134 -5.50 2.54 -10.00
N ALA A 135 -4.90 3.60 -9.45
CA ALA A 135 -4.04 3.49 -8.27
C ALA A 135 -4.83 3.19 -6.99
N ASN A 136 -6.10 3.59 -6.91
CA ASN A 136 -6.93 3.42 -5.71
C ASN A 136 -7.93 2.26 -5.81
N THR A 137 -7.99 1.54 -6.93
CA THR A 137 -8.74 0.30 -7.05
C THR A 137 -7.86 -0.89 -6.69
N GLU A 138 -8.20 -1.57 -5.59
CA GLU A 138 -7.83 -2.97 -5.35
C GLU A 138 -8.72 -3.93 -6.16
#